data_AF-A0A4U0W8M7-F1
#
_entry.id   AF-A0A4U0W8M7-F1
#
_cell.length_a   1.000
_cell.length_b   1.000
_cell.length_c   1.000
_cell.angle_alpha   90.00
_cell.angle_beta   90.00
_cell.angle_gamma   90.00
#
_symmetry.space_group_name_H-M   'P 1'
#
loop_
_entity.id
_entity.type
_entity.pdbx_description
1 polymer ?
#
loop_
_entity_poly.entity_id
_entity_poly.type
_entity_poly.pdbx_seq_one_letter_code
_entity_poly.pdbx_strand_id
1 'polypeptide(L)'
;MHPTAAFVVGTLAFGLAAAAPPAWQSDSAWHNGHNDHNDGHGNENVVNGNTRPIKNIQVGVRPYFLVNNMTDGPLKTKLQSCSENPLSTTNFSWGHRGAALQFPEHTVQSREAAAHQGAGVIECDVTFTKDRQLLQPTS
;
A
#
# COMPACT_ATOMS: atom_id res chain seq x y z
N MET A 1 -74.21 35.72 -8.00
CA MET A 1 -73.55 35.01 -9.11
C MET A 1 -72.05 35.12 -8.87
N HIS A 2 -71.41 34.00 -8.58
CA HIS A 2 -69.97 33.88 -8.26
C HIS A 2 -69.09 33.96 -9.52
N PRO A 3 -67.81 34.36 -9.38
CA PRO A 3 -66.73 33.47 -9.83
C PRO A 3 -65.66 33.34 -8.71
N THR A 4 -65.55 32.17 -8.09
CA THR A 4 -64.57 31.09 -8.39
C THR A 4 -63.11 31.51 -8.27
N ALA A 5 -62.54 31.22 -7.10
CA ALA A 5 -61.11 31.26 -6.82
C ALA A 5 -60.36 30.22 -7.66
N ALA A 6 -59.23 30.64 -8.25
CA ALA A 6 -58.31 29.74 -8.95
C ALA A 6 -57.45 29.01 -7.91
N PHE A 7 -57.63 27.69 -7.78
CA PHE A 7 -56.71 26.82 -7.05
C PHE A 7 -55.52 26.48 -7.96
N VAL A 8 -54.33 26.94 -7.60
CA VAL A 8 -53.08 26.47 -8.21
C VAL A 8 -52.76 25.09 -7.61
N VAL A 9 -52.99 24.03 -8.37
CA VAL A 9 -52.52 22.69 -8.03
C VAL A 9 -51.03 22.64 -8.35
N GLY A 10 -50.20 22.84 -7.33
CA GLY A 10 -48.76 22.63 -7.43
C GLY A 10 -48.46 21.14 -7.56
N THR A 11 -47.94 20.72 -8.71
CA THR A 11 -47.39 19.38 -8.92
C THR A 11 -46.12 19.22 -8.09
N LEU A 12 -46.21 18.49 -6.97
CA LEU A 12 -45.04 17.95 -6.28
C LEU A 12 -44.48 16.82 -7.14
N ALA A 13 -43.50 17.15 -7.99
CA ALA A 13 -42.63 16.16 -8.58
C ALA A 13 -41.78 15.53 -7.45
N PHE A 14 -42.20 14.37 -6.97
CA PHE A 14 -41.33 13.51 -6.17
C PHE A 14 -40.17 13.06 -7.06
N GLY A 15 -39.05 13.76 -6.94
CA GLY A 15 -37.79 13.37 -7.58
C GLY A 15 -37.40 11.99 -7.06
N LEU A 16 -37.32 11.03 -7.98
CA LEU A 16 -36.76 9.72 -7.73
C LEU A 16 -35.25 9.91 -7.53
N ALA A 17 -34.80 10.08 -6.29
CA ALA A 17 -33.38 10.03 -5.98
C ALA A 17 -32.93 8.57 -6.09
N ALA A 18 -32.40 8.20 -7.25
CA ALA A 18 -31.64 6.96 -7.39
C ALA A 18 -30.40 7.11 -6.49
N ALA A 19 -30.42 6.47 -5.32
CA ALA A 19 -29.23 6.31 -4.52
C ALA A 19 -28.22 5.49 -5.34
N ALA A 20 -27.20 6.16 -5.87
CA ALA A 20 -26.07 5.47 -6.45
C ALA A 20 -25.49 4.55 -5.36
N PRO A 21 -25.26 3.25 -5.64
CA PRO A 21 -24.62 2.38 -4.66
C PRO A 21 -23.27 3.00 -4.27
N PRO A 22 -22.86 2.89 -2.99
CA PRO A 22 -21.56 3.39 -2.58
C PRO A 22 -20.51 2.69 -3.44
N ALA A 23 -19.55 3.45 -3.96
CA ALA A 23 -18.42 2.93 -4.73
C ALA A 23 -17.47 2.15 -3.81
N TRP A 24 -17.94 0.99 -3.32
CA TRP A 24 -17.09 -0.11 -2.91
C TRP A 24 -17.06 -1.08 -4.09
N GLN A 25 -16.43 -0.65 -5.18
CA GLN A 25 -15.87 -1.61 -6.11
C GLN A 25 -14.73 -2.28 -5.36
N SER A 26 -15.00 -3.48 -4.86
CA SER A 26 -13.94 -4.40 -4.51
C SER A 26 -13.17 -4.65 -5.81
N ASP A 27 -12.02 -4.01 -5.98
CA ASP A 27 -11.09 -4.37 -7.03
C ASP A 27 -10.68 -5.83 -6.76
N SER A 28 -11.31 -6.75 -7.47
CA SER A 28 -11.01 -8.19 -7.46
C SER A 28 -9.59 -8.50 -7.98
N ALA A 29 -8.83 -7.46 -8.37
CA ALA A 29 -7.42 -7.52 -8.71
C ALA A 29 -6.55 -8.02 -7.54
N TRP A 30 -6.94 -7.80 -6.27
CA TRP A 30 -6.14 -8.25 -5.11
C TRP A 30 -6.38 -9.70 -4.69
N HIS A 31 -7.49 -10.33 -5.09
CA HIS A 31 -7.85 -11.69 -4.66
C HIS A 31 -7.35 -12.80 -5.61
N ASN A 32 -6.86 -12.44 -6.80
CA ASN A 32 -6.43 -13.41 -7.83
C ASN A 32 -4.90 -13.62 -7.89
N GLY A 33 -4.10 -13.05 -6.98
CA GLY A 33 -2.63 -13.04 -7.06
C GLY A 33 -1.87 -14.09 -6.25
N HIS A 34 -2.51 -15.19 -5.82
CA HIS A 34 -1.89 -16.15 -4.88
C HIS A 34 -1.15 -17.34 -5.50
N ASN A 35 -0.91 -17.37 -6.80
CA ASN A 35 -0.26 -18.52 -7.45
C ASN A 35 0.81 -18.14 -8.47
N ASP A 36 1.82 -17.35 -8.10
CA ASP A 36 3.00 -17.19 -8.95
C ASP A 36 4.30 -17.27 -8.14
N HIS A 37 4.78 -18.49 -7.96
CA HIS A 37 6.18 -18.78 -7.62
C HIS A 37 7.03 -18.64 -8.90
N ASN A 38 7.18 -17.42 -9.41
CA ASN A 38 8.05 -17.16 -10.55
C ASN A 38 9.12 -16.14 -10.15
N ASP A 39 10.33 -16.66 -9.93
CA ASP A 39 11.57 -15.91 -9.68
C ASP A 39 12.10 -15.17 -10.94
N GLY A 40 11.19 -14.79 -11.84
CA GLY A 40 11.47 -14.12 -13.09
C GLY A 40 11.31 -12.62 -12.96
N HIS A 41 12.37 -11.91 -12.57
CA HIS A 41 12.45 -10.46 -12.70
C HIS A 41 12.54 -10.05 -14.17
N GLY A 42 11.39 -10.00 -14.85
CA GLY A 42 11.27 -9.58 -16.24
C GLY A 42 9.91 -8.96 -16.50
N ASN A 43 9.86 -7.63 -16.45
CA ASN A 43 8.96 -6.74 -17.21
C ASN A 43 7.68 -7.36 -17.80
N GLU A 44 6.52 -7.07 -17.20
CA GLU A 44 5.33 -6.74 -18.00
C GLU A 44 4.21 -6.01 -17.23
N ASN A 45 4.10 -4.72 -17.55
CA ASN A 45 2.89 -3.90 -17.72
C ASN A 45 1.87 -3.78 -16.59
N VAL A 46 2.08 -2.79 -15.71
CA VAL A 46 0.98 -2.10 -15.00
C VAL A 46 0.91 -0.64 -15.47
N VAL A 47 -0.26 -0.32 -16.00
CA VAL A 47 -0.85 0.95 -16.42
C VAL A 47 -0.25 2.22 -15.77
N ASN A 48 0.18 3.17 -16.62
CA ASN A 48 0.30 4.62 -16.38
C ASN A 48 0.85 5.10 -15.02
N GLY A 49 2.09 4.74 -14.68
CA GLY A 49 2.85 5.39 -13.61
C GLY A 49 4.34 5.32 -13.90
N ASN A 50 5.01 6.47 -13.98
CA ASN A 50 6.41 6.61 -14.38
C ASN A 50 7.38 6.18 -13.25
N THR A 51 7.20 4.98 -12.68
CA THR A 51 7.96 4.52 -11.51
C THR A 51 9.17 3.71 -11.97
N ARG A 52 10.36 4.31 -11.89
CA ARG A 52 11.61 3.58 -12.17
C ARG A 52 11.85 2.55 -11.06
N PRO A 53 12.06 1.26 -11.39
CA PRO A 53 12.37 0.26 -10.39
C PRO A 53 13.65 0.64 -9.64
N ILE A 54 13.63 0.59 -8.31
CA ILE A 54 14.82 0.80 -7.47
C ILE A 54 15.81 -0.31 -7.80
N LYS A 55 16.93 0.03 -8.46
CA LYS A 55 17.95 -0.93 -8.86
C LYS A 55 19.02 -1.19 -7.81
N ASN A 56 19.21 -0.24 -6.88
CA ASN A 56 20.25 -0.32 -5.86
C ASN A 56 19.59 -0.47 -4.48
N ILE A 57 19.66 -1.68 -3.92
CA ILE A 57 19.04 -2.03 -2.64
C ILE A 57 20.04 -1.83 -1.50
N GLN A 58 19.64 -1.06 -0.49
CA GLN A 58 20.47 -0.73 0.67
C GLN A 58 19.70 -1.00 1.95
N VAL A 59 19.89 -2.19 2.54
CA VAL A 59 19.21 -2.63 3.78
C VAL A 59 19.72 -1.93 5.06
N GLY A 60 20.73 -1.07 4.94
CA GLY A 60 21.34 -0.34 6.04
C GLY A 60 22.09 -1.24 7.03
N VAL A 61 22.45 -0.69 8.19
CA VAL A 61 23.35 -1.36 9.16
C VAL A 61 22.65 -2.38 10.07
N ARG A 62 21.33 -2.26 10.25
CA ARG A 62 20.59 -2.98 11.28
C ARG A 62 20.60 -4.51 11.10
N PRO A 63 20.42 -5.09 9.89
CA PRO A 63 20.52 -6.54 9.70
C PRO A 63 21.88 -7.10 10.12
N TYR A 64 22.97 -6.44 9.72
CA TYR A 64 24.34 -6.84 10.06
C TYR A 64 24.61 -6.75 11.56
N PHE A 65 24.15 -5.67 12.21
CA PHE A 65 24.23 -5.51 13.66
C PHE A 65 23.53 -6.67 14.40
N LEU A 66 22.32 -7.05 13.97
CA LEU A 66 21.60 -8.17 14.58
C LEU A 66 22.36 -9.48 14.43
N VAL A 67 22.83 -9.80 13.22
CA VAL A 67 23.54 -11.06 12.95
C VAL A 67 24.82 -11.15 13.80
N ASN A 68 25.56 -10.06 13.92
CA ASN A 68 26.76 -10.01 14.76
C ASN A 68 26.46 -10.23 16.24
N ASN A 69 25.30 -9.77 16.72
CA ASN A 69 24.85 -9.91 18.10
C ASN A 69 24.15 -11.26 18.40
N MET A 70 24.12 -12.20 17.45
CA MET A 70 23.61 -13.56 17.70
C MET A 70 24.65 -14.41 18.44
N THR A 71 24.18 -15.37 19.23
CA THR A 71 25.02 -16.46 19.75
C THR A 71 25.65 -17.26 18.59
N ASP A 72 26.88 -17.70 18.77
CA ASP A 72 27.59 -18.48 17.75
C ASP A 72 26.88 -19.81 17.48
N GLY A 73 26.74 -20.15 16.19
CA GLY A 73 26.07 -21.36 15.75
C GLY A 73 25.84 -21.38 14.23
N PRO A 74 25.32 -22.51 13.70
CA PRO A 74 25.18 -22.71 12.25
C PRO A 74 24.36 -21.61 11.56
N LEU A 75 23.31 -21.10 12.22
CA LEU A 75 22.47 -20.03 11.67
C LEU A 75 23.23 -18.71 11.54
N LYS A 76 24.02 -18.32 12.54
CA LYS A 76 24.85 -17.10 12.49
C LYS A 76 25.85 -17.19 11.33
N THR A 77 26.55 -18.31 11.21
CA THR A 77 27.49 -18.57 10.09
C THR A 77 26.78 -18.48 8.73
N LYS A 78 25.57 -19.06 8.62
CA LYS A 78 24.79 -19.00 7.39
C LYS A 78 24.38 -17.58 7.04
N LEU A 79 23.88 -16.80 7.99
CA LEU A 79 23.46 -15.41 7.75
C LEU A 79 24.65 -14.50 7.42
N GLN A 80 25.80 -14.69 8.09
CA GLN A 80 27.03 -13.98 7.76
C GLN A 80 27.52 -14.25 6.34
N SER A 81 27.33 -15.49 5.84
CA SER A 81 27.66 -15.83 4.44
C SER A 81 26.82 -15.07 3.40
N CYS A 82 25.72 -14.44 3.80
CA CYS A 82 24.87 -13.64 2.92
C CYS A 82 25.22 -12.16 2.90
N SER A 83 26.20 -11.71 3.69
CA SER A 83 26.44 -10.29 3.97
C SER A 83 26.77 -9.43 2.75
N GLU A 84 27.55 -9.98 1.82
CA GLU A 84 28.03 -9.31 0.60
C GLU A 84 27.34 -9.81 -0.67
N ASN A 85 26.27 -10.60 -0.53
CA ASN A 85 25.53 -11.10 -1.68
C ASN A 85 24.70 -9.97 -2.29
N PRO A 86 24.54 -9.94 -3.62
CA PRO A 86 23.60 -9.02 -4.27
C PRO A 86 22.19 -9.20 -3.72
N LEU A 87 21.55 -8.10 -3.35
CA LEU A 87 20.18 -8.07 -2.85
C LEU A 87 19.23 -7.61 -3.98
N SER A 88 18.05 -8.23 -4.04
CA SER A 88 16.97 -7.85 -4.94
C SER A 88 15.66 -7.72 -4.18
N THR A 89 14.75 -6.88 -4.72
CA THR A 89 13.37 -6.78 -4.23
C THR A 89 12.61 -8.06 -4.54
N THR A 90 11.75 -8.53 -3.65
CA THR A 90 10.79 -9.60 -3.94
C THR A 90 9.42 -9.26 -3.35
N ASN A 91 8.34 -9.70 -3.99
CA ASN A 91 6.97 -9.44 -3.50
C ASN A 91 6.66 -10.13 -2.16
N PHE A 92 7.52 -11.07 -1.74
CA PHE A 92 7.46 -11.71 -0.44
C PHE A 92 7.96 -10.81 0.70
N SER A 93 8.74 -9.76 0.38
CA SER A 93 9.27 -8.81 1.37
C SER A 93 8.30 -7.65 1.61
N TRP A 94 7.70 -7.59 2.80
CA TRP A 94 6.68 -6.61 3.17
C TRP A 94 7.21 -5.59 4.18
N GLY A 95 7.27 -4.33 3.78
CA GLY A 95 7.58 -3.20 4.66
C GLY A 95 6.36 -2.80 5.48
N HIS A 96 6.15 -3.47 6.62
CA HIS A 96 5.05 -3.17 7.54
C HIS A 96 5.18 -1.72 8.06
N ARG A 97 4.21 -0.86 7.71
CA ARG A 97 4.22 0.59 8.01
C ARG A 97 5.44 1.33 7.44
N GLY A 98 6.07 0.79 6.40
CA GLY A 98 7.36 1.22 5.87
C GLY A 98 8.55 0.54 6.56
N ALA A 99 9.61 1.30 6.82
CA ALA A 99 10.84 0.86 7.51
C ALA A 99 10.79 1.21 9.01
N ALA A 100 9.71 0.82 9.69
CA ALA A 100 9.32 1.29 11.02
C ALA A 100 10.35 1.07 12.15
N LEU A 101 11.30 0.14 11.96
CA LEU A 101 12.37 -0.12 12.94
C LEU A 101 13.55 0.87 12.85
N GLN A 102 13.57 1.73 11.84
CA GLN A 102 14.62 2.75 11.63
C GLN A 102 14.05 4.14 11.33
N PHE A 103 12.84 4.21 10.79
CA PHE A 103 12.16 5.46 10.43
C PHE A 103 10.78 5.51 11.10
N PRO A 104 10.25 6.71 11.41
CA PRO A 104 8.92 6.82 12.01
C PRO A 104 7.87 6.14 11.13
N GLU A 105 7.09 5.23 11.71
CA GLU A 105 6.03 4.50 11.02
C GLU A 105 5.02 5.45 10.34
N HIS A 106 4.41 4.98 9.25
CA HIS A 106 3.43 5.76 8.48
C HIS A 106 3.93 7.16 8.09
N THR A 107 5.18 7.28 7.65
CA THR A 107 5.73 8.52 7.05
C THR A 107 6.08 8.30 5.58
N VAL A 108 6.21 9.38 4.80
CA VAL A 108 6.73 9.31 3.43
C VAL A 108 8.15 8.74 3.45
N GLN A 109 8.97 9.25 4.35
CA GLN A 109 10.36 8.87 4.54
C GLN A 109 10.51 7.38 4.88
N SER A 110 9.63 6.83 5.72
CA SER A 110 9.65 5.42 6.07
C SER A 110 9.29 4.51 4.88
N ARG A 111 8.35 4.94 4.03
CA ARG A 111 7.97 4.18 2.83
C ARG A 111 9.06 4.25 1.75
N GLU A 112 9.64 5.43 1.53
CA GLU A 112 10.81 5.59 0.66
C GLU A 112 11.97 4.72 1.11
N ALA A 113 12.29 4.76 2.42
CA ALA A 113 13.32 3.91 2.99
C ALA A 113 13.02 2.42 2.78
N ALA A 114 11.78 1.97 2.99
CA ALA A 114 11.40 0.57 2.75
C ALA A 114 11.62 0.14 1.30
N ALA A 115 11.26 1.00 0.33
CA ALA A 115 11.50 0.74 -1.09
C ALA A 115 13.01 0.63 -1.38
N HIS A 116 13.82 1.55 -0.83
CA HIS A 116 15.28 1.52 -0.95
C HIS A 116 15.92 0.31 -0.23
N GLN A 117 15.28 -0.20 0.82
CA GLN A 117 15.71 -1.39 1.57
C GLN A 117 15.25 -2.71 0.96
N GLY A 118 14.52 -2.67 -0.17
CA GLY A 118 14.17 -3.88 -0.92
C GLY A 118 12.82 -4.51 -0.55
N ALA A 119 11.92 -3.78 0.12
CA ALA A 119 10.53 -4.20 0.25
C ALA A 119 9.88 -4.26 -1.15
N GLY A 120 9.27 -5.40 -1.50
CA GLY A 120 8.48 -5.52 -2.74
C GLY A 120 7.04 -5.03 -2.57
N VAL A 121 6.52 -5.06 -1.34
CA VAL A 121 5.22 -4.50 -0.96
C VAL A 121 5.42 -3.60 0.26
N ILE A 122 4.75 -2.45 0.29
CA ILE A 122 4.79 -1.53 1.41
C ILE A 122 3.37 -1.39 1.95
N GLU A 123 3.17 -1.89 3.16
CA GLU A 123 1.88 -1.89 3.82
C GLU A 123 1.52 -0.47 4.30
N CYS A 124 0.23 -0.18 4.29
CA CYS A 124 -0.32 1.12 4.62
C CYS A 124 -1.59 0.97 5.47
N ASP A 125 -1.46 1.18 6.78
CA ASP A 125 -2.65 1.36 7.63
C ASP A 125 -3.36 2.67 7.27
N VAL A 126 -4.69 2.61 7.18
CA VAL A 126 -5.55 3.74 6.87
C VAL A 126 -6.61 3.93 7.95
N THR A 127 -6.99 5.18 8.20
CA THR A 127 -8.07 5.52 9.13
C THR A 127 -8.96 6.63 8.57
N PHE A 128 -10.18 6.78 9.10
CA PHE A 128 -11.09 7.85 8.67
C PHE A 128 -10.92 9.12 9.49
N THR A 129 -10.90 10.27 8.82
CA THR A 129 -11.06 11.58 9.45
C THR A 129 -12.51 11.78 9.92
N LYS A 130 -12.76 12.81 10.74
CA LYS A 130 -14.10 13.16 11.21
C LYS A 130 -15.07 13.48 10.06
N ASP A 131 -14.56 14.06 8.98
CA ASP A 131 -15.29 14.37 7.76
C ASP A 131 -15.31 13.20 6.74
N ARG A 132 -14.91 11.99 7.17
CA ARG A 132 -14.94 10.73 6.41
C ARG A 132 -13.99 10.67 5.22
N GLN A 133 -12.86 11.38 5.29
CA GLN A 133 -11.75 11.20 4.36
C GLN A 133 -10.87 10.03 4.81
N LEU A 134 -10.35 9.26 3.85
CA LEU A 134 -9.38 8.21 4.13
C LEU A 134 -8.01 8.86 4.32
N LEU A 135 -7.47 8.77 5.53
CA LEU A 135 -6.14 9.25 5.87
C LEU A 135 -5.19 8.05 5.97
N GLN A 136 -4.22 8.02 5.07
CA GLN A 136 -2.92 7.46 5.39
C GLN A 136 -2.08 8.63 5.97
N PRO A 137 -1.33 8.48 7.08
CA PRO A 137 -0.63 9.59 7.77
C PRO A 137 0.47 10.35 6.98
N THR A 138 0.36 10.41 5.67
CA THR A 138 1.39 10.85 4.72
C THR A 138 0.85 11.49 3.45
N SER A 139 -0.46 11.61 3.34
CA SER A 139 -1.16 12.25 2.22
C SER A 139 -1.22 13.75 2.43
#